data_AF-A0A6L8I827-F1
#
_entry.id   AF-A0A6L8I827-F1
#
_cell.length_a   1.000
_cell.length_b   1.000
_cell.length_c   1.000
_cell.angle_alpha   90.00
_cell.angle_beta   90.00
_cell.angle_gamma   90.00
#
_symmetry.space_group_name_H-M   'P 1'
#
loop_
_entity.id
_entity.type
_entity.pdbx_description
1 polymer ?
#
loop_
_entity_poly.entity_id
_entity_poly.type
_entity_poly.pdbx_seq_one_letter_code
_entity_poly.pdbx_strand_id
1 'polypeptide(L)' 'MASITVRNLDDRLKRRLRIRAAEHGRSMEEEVRQILRQAIGPPAESGNLGEDIHRRFAAIGGVELELQDRDPMPEPPGFD' A
#
# COMPACT_ATOMS: atom_id res chain seq x y z
N MET A 1 14.39 6.87 23.10
CA MET A 1 14.81 5.91 22.06
C MET A 1 14.62 4.51 22.61
N ALA A 2 13.81 3.68 21.96
CA ALA A 2 13.76 2.25 22.26
C ALA A 2 14.74 1.53 21.33
N SER A 3 15.60 0.68 21.88
CA SER A 3 16.56 -0.12 21.11
C SER A 3 16.21 -1.60 21.22
N ILE A 4 16.24 -2.31 20.10
CA ILE A 4 16.06 -3.77 20.05
C ILE A 4 17.34 -4.37 19.48
N THR A 5 17.85 -5.41 20.15
CA THR A 5 19.01 -6.18 19.67
C THR A 5 18.55 -7.56 19.26
N VAL A 6 18.69 -7.89 17.98
CA VAL A 6 18.40 -9.23 17.44
C VAL A 6 19.67 -10.06 17.48
N ARG A 7 19.70 -11.10 18.32
CA ARG A 7 20.83 -12.03 18.42
C ARG A 7 20.70 -13.15 17.38
N ASN A 8 21.83 -13.72 16.97
CA ASN A 8 21.90 -14.86 16.03
C ASN A 8 21.16 -14.61 14.70
N LEU A 9 21.24 -13.38 14.17
CA LEU A 9 20.69 -13.08 12.85
C LEU A 9 21.55 -13.76 11.78
N ASP A 10 20.93 -14.67 11.03
CA ASP A 10 21.57 -15.38 9.92
C ASP A 10 22.23 -14.41 8.91
N ASP A 11 23.46 -14.72 8.48
CA ASP A 11 24.25 -13.83 7.62
C ASP A 11 23.61 -13.62 6.24
N ARG A 12 22.93 -14.65 5.72
CA ARG A 12 22.19 -14.53 4.45
C ARG A 12 21.00 -13.59 4.62
N LEU A 13 20.31 -13.65 5.76
CA LEU A 13 19.23 -12.72 6.08
C LEU A 13 19.74 -11.29 6.25
N LYS A 14 20.86 -11.09 6.96
CA LYS A 14 21.51 -9.78 7.10
C LYS A 14 21.92 -9.19 5.74
N ARG A 15 22.44 -10.02 4.83
CA ARG A 15 22.79 -9.58 3.47
C ARG A 15 21.57 -9.18 2.65
N ARG A 16 20.49 -9.97 2.70
CA ARG A 16 19.22 -9.65 2.03
C ARG A 16 18.63 -8.33 2.54
N LEU A 17 18.67 -8.11 3.85
CA LEU A 17 18.23 -6.86 4.47
C LEU A 17 19.04 -5.66 3.96
N ARG A 18 20.37 -5.81 3.82
CA ARG A 18 21.23 -4.74 3.27
C ARG A 18 20.86 -4.38 1.84
N ILE A 19 20.63 -5.39 1.01
CA ILE A 19 20.27 -5.18 -0.41
C ILE A 19 18.93 -4.46 -0.50
N ARG A 20 17.91 -4.96 0.23
CA ARG A 20 16.58 -4.34 0.26
C ARG A 20 16.60 -2.89 0.74
N ALA A 21 17.39 -2.59 1.77
CA ALA A 21 17.55 -1.23 2.26
C ALA A 21 18.13 -0.30 1.19
N ALA A 22 19.14 -0.78 0.43
CA ALA A 22 19.73 -0.02 -0.68
C ALA A 22 18.74 0.19 -1.83
N GLU A 23 17.95 -0.83 -2.19
CA GLU A 23 16.89 -0.74 -3.22
C GLU A 23 15.82 0.30 -2.84
N HIS A 24 15.49 0.41 -1.56
CA HIS A 24 14.54 1.41 -1.05
C HIS A 24 15.16 2.78 -0.76
N GLY A 25 16.48 2.95 -0.94
CA GLY A 25 17.18 4.20 -0.63
C GLY A 25 17.19 4.56 0.86
N ARG A 26 17.20 3.57 1.76
CA ARG A 26 17.11 3.73 3.22
C ARG A 26 18.32 3.12 3.92
N SER A 27 18.58 3.55 5.16
CA SER A 27 19.55 2.85 6.01
C SER A 27 19.02 1.47 6.40
N MET A 28 19.93 0.55 6.74
CA MET A 28 19.54 -0.79 7.20
C MET A 28 18.62 -0.73 8.43
N GLU A 29 18.88 0.20 9.36
CA GLU A 29 18.06 0.41 10.54
C GLU A 29 16.66 0.92 10.20
N GLU A 30 16.53 1.88 9.27
CA GLU A 30 15.22 2.35 8.84
C GLU A 30 14.45 1.25 8.10
N GLU A 31 15.12 0.42 7.30
CA GLU A 31 14.47 -0.73 6.66
C GLU A 31 13.94 -1.73 7.70
N VAL A 32 14.70 -2.05 8.74
CA VAL A 32 14.22 -2.90 9.86
C VAL A 32 13.00 -2.27 10.52
N ARG A 33 13.04 -0.95 10.77
CA ARG A 33 11.91 -0.24 11.39
C ARG A 33 10.66 -0.30 10.51
N GLN A 34 10.82 -0.18 9.20
CA GLN A 34 9.71 -0.28 8.23
C GLN A 34 9.13 -1.68 8.16
N ILE A 35 9.98 -2.72 8.15
CA ILE A 35 9.54 -4.11 8.23
C ILE A 35 8.74 -4.36 9.50
N LEU A 36 9.23 -3.90 10.67
CA LEU A 36 8.52 -4.07 11.94
C LEU A 36 7.18 -3.30 11.96
N ARG A 37 7.13 -2.08 11.41
CA ARG A 37 5.87 -1.33 11.26
C ARG A 37 4.88 -2.06 10.37
N GLN A 38 5.32 -2.67 9.28
CA GLN A 38 4.43 -3.42 8.38
C GLN A 38 3.98 -4.74 8.99
N ALA A 39 4.87 -5.43 9.72
CA ALA A 39 4.59 -6.75 10.29
C ALA A 39 3.75 -6.70 11.57
N ILE A 40 3.89 -5.63 12.37
CA ILE A 40 3.28 -5.50 13.70
C ILE A 40 2.31 -4.31 13.76
N GLY A 41 2.32 -3.44 12.74
CA GLY A 41 1.34 -2.36 12.64
C GLY A 41 -0.07 -2.91 12.57
N PRO A 42 -1.09 -2.07 12.89
CA PRO A 42 -2.46 -2.45 12.60
C PRO A 42 -2.54 -2.91 11.14
N PRO A 43 -3.36 -3.94 10.82
CA PRO A 43 -3.63 -4.25 9.42
C PRO A 43 -3.93 -2.93 8.74
N ALA A 44 -3.27 -2.66 7.61
CA ALA A 44 -3.51 -1.44 6.86
C ALA A 44 -5.02 -1.28 6.82
N GLU A 45 -5.55 -0.23 7.48
CA GLU A 45 -6.95 0.11 7.32
C GLU A 45 -7.11 0.11 5.81
N SER A 46 -7.96 -0.79 5.31
CA SER A 46 -8.26 -0.81 3.89
C SER A 46 -8.74 0.61 3.66
N GLY A 47 -7.85 1.43 3.07
CA GLY A 47 -8.01 2.87 3.08
C GLY A 47 -9.42 3.14 2.64
N ASN A 48 -10.13 4.02 3.34
CA ASN A 48 -11.51 4.30 2.97
C ASN A 48 -11.48 4.77 1.51
N LEU A 49 -11.92 3.90 0.60
CA LEU A 49 -11.79 4.13 -0.83
C LEU A 49 -12.49 5.43 -1.21
N GLY A 50 -13.60 5.75 -0.54
CA GLY A 50 -14.30 7.01 -0.68
C GLY A 50 -13.44 8.21 -0.28
N GLU A 51 -12.69 8.10 0.82
CA GLU A 51 -11.80 9.15 1.30
C GLU A 51 -10.56 9.33 0.42
N ASP A 52 -10.00 8.24 -0.10
CA ASP A 52 -8.89 8.29 -1.06
C ASP A 52 -9.30 8.87 -2.41
N ILE A 53 -10.49 8.51 -2.91
CA ILE A 53 -11.09 9.13 -4.10
C ILE A 53 -11.32 10.62 -3.83
N HIS A 54 -11.99 10.97 -2.72
CA HIS A 54 -12.29 12.35 -2.36
C HIS A 54 -11.03 13.22 -2.29
N ARG A 55 -9.96 12.75 -1.62
CA ARG A 55 -8.70 13.50 -1.49
C ARG A 55 -8.07 13.86 -2.84
N ARG A 56 -8.18 12.97 -3.84
CA ARG A 56 -7.65 13.23 -5.19
C ARG A 56 -8.39 14.35 -5.90
N PHE A 57 -9.72 14.39 -5.79
CA PHE A 57 -10.55 15.41 -6.45
C PHE A 57 -10.63 16.72 -5.65
N ALA A 58 -10.49 16.67 -4.32
CA ALA A 58 -10.44 17.86 -3.48
C ALA A 58 -9.26 18.78 -3.84
N ALA A 59 -8.12 18.22 -4.24
CA ALA A 59 -6.94 18.98 -4.68
C ALA A 59 -7.19 19.87 -5.92
N ILE A 60 -8.21 19.55 -6.72
CA ILE A 60 -8.60 20.31 -7.91
C ILE A 60 -9.93 21.06 -7.71
N GLY A 61 -10.46 21.10 -6.48
CA GLY A 61 -11.72 21.79 -6.16
C GLY A 61 -12.99 20.96 -6.39
N GLY A 62 -12.86 19.67 -6.69
CA GLY A 62 -13.98 18.80 -7.07
C GLY A 62 -14.27 18.81 -8.57
N VAL A 63 -15.08 17.85 -9.01
CA VAL A 63 -15.53 17.73 -10.41
C VAL A 63 -17.01 17.38 -10.43
N GLU A 64 -17.75 18.01 -11.34
CA GLU A 64 -19.12 17.60 -11.69
C GLU A 64 -19.02 16.85 -13.03
N LEU A 65 -19.57 15.65 -13.09
CA LEU A 65 -19.47 14.80 -14.28
C LEU A 65 -20.80 14.81 -15.02
N GLU A 66 -20.76 15.12 -16.32
CA GLU A 66 -21.91 14.86 -17.17
C GLU A 66 -22.08 13.35 -17.30
N LEU A 67 -23.16 12.83 -16.69
CA LEU A 67 -23.49 11.42 -16.76
C LEU A 67 -24.14 11.15 -18.11
N GLN A 68 -23.61 10.17 -18.83
CA GLN A 68 -24.25 9.67 -20.04
C GLN A 68 -25.53 8.90 -19.70
N ASP A 69 -26.50 8.94 -20.61
CA ASP A 69 -27.68 8.09 -20.51
C ASP A 69 -27.29 6.62 -20.50
N ARG A 70 -27.98 5.83 -19.68
CA ARG A 70 -27.74 4.39 -19.63
C ARG A 70 -28.29 3.73 -20.89
N ASP A 71 -27.44 2.94 -21.54
CA ASP A 71 -27.89 2.02 -22.57
C ASP A 71 -28.84 0.95 -22.00
N PRO A 72 -29.72 0.38 -22.83
CA PRO A 72 -30.51 -0.80 -22.47
C PRO A 72 -29.60 -1.92 -21.98
N MET A 73 -30.05 -2.68 -20.98
CA MET A 73 -29.30 -3.84 -20.50
C MET A 73 -29.13 -4.86 -21.63
N PRO A 74 -27.91 -5.37 -21.88
CA PRO A 74 -27.68 -6.40 -22.89
C PRO A 74 -28.54 -7.64 -22.62
N GLU A 75 -28.95 -8.33 -23.69
CA GLU A 75 -29.57 -9.65 -23.54
C GLU A 75 -28.56 -10.62 -22.87
N PRO A 76 -28.98 -11.38 -21.85
CA PRO A 76 -28.11 -12.37 -21.22
C PRO A 76 -27.72 -13.46 -22.24
N PRO A 77 -26.50 -14.03 -22.13
CA PRO A 77 -26.06 -15.07 -23.05
C PRO A 77 -26.96 -16.31 -22.96
N GLY A 78 -27.21 -16.94 -24.10
CA GLY A 78 -27.76 -18.30 -24.16
C GLY A 78 -26.76 -19.31 -23.60
N PHE A 79 -27.27 -20.43 -23.08
CA PHE A 79 -26.46 -21.54 -22.56
C PHE A 79 -26.56 -22.77 -23.48
N ASP A 80 -26.67 -22.58 -24.80
CA ASP A 80 -26.74 -23.67 -25.77
C ASP A 80 -25.45 -24.48 -25.90
#